data_AF-A0A6G4WA40-F1
#
_entry.id   AF-A0A6G4WA40-F1
#
_cell.length_a   1.000
_cell.length_b   1.000
_cell.length_c   1.000
_cell.angle_alpha   90.00
_cell.angle_beta   90.00
_cell.angle_gamma   90.00
#
_symmetry.space_group_name_H-M   'P 1'
#
loop_
_entity.id
_entity.type
_entity.pdbx_description
1 polymer ?
#
loop_
_entity_poly.entity_id
_entity_poly.type
_entity_poly.pdbx_seq_one_letter_code
_entity_poly.pdbx_strand_id
1 'polypeptide(L)'
;MKAPYDYSHIRQKDGESLAEYYTRVVADWAVVESKGRVARVRHALHHMEGLAEGAGLAIARREGEEHLRQETARLQKRIADLEAVVRGSVSKVEAEEERRKAAVGMRTRAGLLAEGPDGEPWGLSEAIYALPPPSNRWTQGILT
;
A
#
# COMPACT_ATOMS: atom_id res chain seq x y z
N MET A 1 -52.56 -71.08 6.09
CA MET A 1 -51.61 -70.96 7.22
C MET A 1 -51.85 -69.61 7.88
N LYS A 2 -52.29 -69.57 9.15
CA LYS A 2 -52.42 -68.30 9.89
C LYS A 2 -51.02 -67.86 10.33
N ALA A 3 -50.69 -66.59 10.18
CA ALA A 3 -49.40 -66.05 10.58
C ALA A 3 -49.21 -66.27 12.11
N PRO A 4 -48.01 -66.68 12.57
CA PRO A 4 -47.78 -67.11 13.96
C PRO A 4 -47.92 -65.99 15.01
N TYR A 5 -48.15 -64.75 14.57
CA TYR A 5 -48.29 -63.58 15.43
C TYR A 5 -49.37 -62.65 14.87
N ASP A 6 -50.63 -63.05 15.03
CA ASP A 6 -51.80 -62.26 14.65
C ASP A 6 -52.30 -61.44 15.85
N TYR A 7 -51.87 -60.19 15.95
CA TYR A 7 -52.23 -59.26 17.03
C TYR A 7 -53.48 -58.42 16.70
N SER A 8 -54.22 -58.75 15.64
CA SER A 8 -55.43 -58.03 15.22
C SER A 8 -56.57 -58.05 16.25
N HIS A 9 -56.49 -58.95 17.23
CA HIS A 9 -57.44 -59.09 18.33
C HIS A 9 -57.21 -58.11 19.50
N ILE A 10 -56.05 -57.44 19.54
CA ILE A 10 -55.73 -56.45 20.59
C ILE A 10 -56.19 -55.08 20.09
N ARG A 11 -57.47 -54.75 20.31
CA ARG A 11 -58.01 -53.42 20.02
C ARG A 11 -57.71 -52.47 21.17
N GLN A 12 -56.97 -51.39 20.89
CA GLN A 12 -56.86 -50.25 21.80
C GLN A 12 -57.99 -49.24 21.55
N LYS A 13 -58.19 -48.37 22.55
CA LYS A 13 -59.39 -47.54 22.84
C LYS A 13 -59.92 -46.69 21.68
N ASP A 14 -59.10 -46.43 20.66
CA ASP A 14 -59.40 -45.48 19.58
C ASP A 14 -59.53 -46.11 18.18
N GLY A 15 -59.51 -47.45 18.07
CA GLY A 15 -59.78 -48.17 16.82
C GLY A 15 -58.58 -48.35 15.86
N GLU A 16 -57.40 -47.84 16.19
CA GLU A 16 -56.15 -48.11 15.47
C GLU A 16 -55.62 -49.51 15.84
N SER A 17 -55.12 -50.26 14.85
CA SER A 17 -54.46 -51.55 15.14
C SER A 17 -53.07 -51.33 15.75
N LEU A 18 -52.62 -52.27 16.58
CA LEU A 18 -51.30 -52.19 17.23
C LEU A 18 -50.16 -52.02 16.21
N ALA A 19 -50.27 -52.68 15.05
CA ALA A 19 -49.30 -52.60 13.96
C ALA A 19 -49.25 -51.19 13.33
N GLU A 20 -50.40 -50.56 13.10
CA GLU A 20 -50.49 -49.19 12.58
C GLU A 20 -49.90 -48.18 13.57
N TYR A 21 -50.22 -48.32 14.86
CA TYR A 21 -49.65 -47.49 15.92
C TYR A 21 -48.11 -47.56 15.95
N TYR A 22 -47.53 -48.78 15.95
CA TYR A 22 -46.08 -48.94 15.94
C TYR A 22 -45.44 -48.38 14.67
N THR A 23 -46.05 -48.59 13.51
CA THR A 23 -45.52 -48.10 12.23
C THR A 23 -45.51 -46.57 12.20
N ARG A 24 -46.58 -45.92 12.70
CA ARG A 24 -46.68 -44.46 12.82
C ARG A 24 -45.64 -43.89 13.77
N VAL A 25 -45.50 -44.45 14.98
CA VAL A 25 -44.53 -43.96 15.97
C VAL A 25 -43.08 -44.10 15.46
N VAL A 26 -42.74 -45.22 14.82
CA VAL A 26 -41.40 -45.44 14.26
C VAL A 26 -41.14 -44.52 13.06
N ALA A 27 -42.13 -44.31 12.19
CA ALA A 27 -42.02 -43.37 11.07
C ALA A 27 -41.85 -41.93 11.55
N ASP A 28 -42.65 -41.48 12.51
CA ASP A 28 -42.57 -40.12 13.08
C ASP A 28 -41.22 -39.90 13.79
N TRP A 29 -40.74 -40.88 14.55
CA TRP A 29 -39.42 -40.84 15.18
C TRP A 29 -38.29 -40.77 14.14
N ALA A 30 -38.34 -41.60 13.09
CA ALA A 30 -37.34 -41.59 12.02
C ALA A 30 -37.32 -40.25 11.25
N VAL A 31 -38.49 -39.64 11.04
CA VAL A 31 -38.60 -38.30 10.43
C VAL A 31 -37.98 -37.24 11.33
N VAL A 32 -38.25 -37.25 12.63
CA VAL A 32 -37.66 -36.30 13.59
C VAL A 32 -36.15 -36.45 13.68
N GLU A 33 -35.64 -37.68 13.76
CA GLU A 33 -34.19 -37.93 13.84
C GLU A 33 -33.48 -37.53 12.54
N SER A 34 -34.10 -37.79 11.38
CA SER A 34 -33.57 -37.34 10.08
C SER A 34 -33.51 -35.81 10.00
N LYS A 35 -34.54 -35.10 10.47
CA LYS A 35 -34.56 -33.63 10.55
C LYS A 35 -33.49 -33.10 11.49
N GLY A 36 -33.29 -33.74 12.65
CA GLY A 36 -32.22 -33.41 13.59
C GLY A 36 -30.84 -33.58 12.97
N ARG A 37 -30.62 -34.67 12.23
CA ARG A 37 -29.36 -34.92 11.50
C ARG A 37 -29.11 -33.86 10.42
N VAL A 38 -30.12 -33.53 9.61
CA VAL A 38 -30.03 -32.48 8.59
C VAL A 38 -29.72 -31.12 9.20
N ALA A 39 -30.35 -30.78 10.33
CA ALA A 39 -30.07 -29.53 11.04
C ALA A 39 -28.62 -29.46 11.55
N ARG A 40 -28.08 -30.56 12.10
CA ARG A 40 -26.68 -30.65 12.53
C ARG A 40 -25.71 -30.49 11.36
N VAL A 41 -25.98 -31.14 10.23
CA VAL A 41 -25.16 -31.01 9.01
C VAL A 41 -25.20 -29.59 8.47
N ARG A 42 -26.38 -28.96 8.40
CA ARG A 42 -26.52 -27.57 7.96
C ARG A 42 -25.76 -26.60 8.86
N HIS A 43 -25.84 -26.80 10.18
CA HIS A 43 -25.09 -26.00 11.14
C HIS A 43 -23.58 -26.15 10.96
N ALA A 44 -23.09 -27.39 10.78
CA ALA A 44 -21.67 -27.65 10.53
C ALA A 44 -21.19 -27.01 9.20
N LEU A 45 -22.00 -27.08 8.13
CA LEU A 45 -21.70 -26.43 6.85
C LEU A 45 -21.59 -24.91 7.00
N HIS A 46 -22.56 -24.26 7.63
CA HIS A 46 -22.49 -22.81 7.88
C HIS A 46 -21.29 -22.42 8.73
N HIS A 47 -20.93 -23.23 9.72
CA HIS A 47 -19.75 -22.97 10.53
C HIS A 47 -18.46 -23.07 9.69
N MET A 48 -18.36 -24.07 8.82
CA MET A 48 -17.23 -24.22 7.91
C MET A 48 -17.15 -23.10 6.86
N GLU A 49 -18.29 -22.62 6.34
CA GLU A 49 -18.35 -21.45 5.45
C GLU A 49 -17.79 -20.21 6.15
N GLY A 50 -18.24 -19.91 7.38
CA GLY A 50 -17.73 -18.77 8.14
C GLY A 50 -16.21 -18.87 8.44
N LEU A 51 -15.70 -20.07 8.69
CA LEU A 51 -14.26 -20.30 8.85
C LEU A 51 -13.49 -20.09 7.55
N ALA A 52 -14.03 -20.53 6.41
CA ALA A 52 -13.41 -20.34 5.10
C ALA A 52 -13.36 -18.86 4.70
N GLU A 53 -14.45 -18.12 4.93
CA GLU A 53 -14.50 -16.67 4.72
C GLU A 53 -13.49 -15.93 5.62
N GLY A 54 -13.44 -16.28 6.91
CA GLY A 54 -12.47 -15.71 7.85
C GLY A 54 -11.02 -15.99 7.45
N ALA A 55 -10.72 -17.20 6.97
CA ALA A 55 -9.41 -17.55 6.45
C ALA A 55 -9.06 -16.76 5.19
N GLY A 56 -10.00 -16.61 4.25
CA GLY A 56 -9.82 -15.82 3.03
C GLY A 56 -9.49 -14.35 3.33
N LEU A 57 -10.23 -13.73 4.26
CA LEU A 57 -9.96 -12.36 4.69
C LEU A 57 -8.58 -12.22 5.36
N ALA A 58 -8.18 -13.20 6.18
CA ALA A 58 -6.87 -13.18 6.83
C ALA A 58 -5.71 -13.29 5.83
N ILE A 59 -5.87 -14.10 4.78
CA ILE A 59 -4.89 -14.22 3.68
C ILE A 59 -4.80 -12.90 2.92
N ALA A 60 -5.94 -12.36 2.46
CA ALA A 60 -5.98 -11.10 1.72
C ALA A 60 -5.36 -9.93 2.52
N ARG A 61 -5.59 -9.89 3.83
CA ARG A 61 -4.98 -8.90 4.72
C ARG A 61 -3.46 -9.06 4.80
N ARG A 62 -2.94 -10.28 4.93
CA ARG A 62 -1.49 -10.53 4.97
C ARG A 62 -0.81 -10.15 3.66
N GLU A 63 -1.40 -10.52 2.54
CA GLU A 63 -0.90 -10.16 1.21
C GLU A 63 -0.91 -8.64 1.00
N GLY A 64 -1.99 -7.95 1.40
CA GLY A 64 -2.07 -6.50 1.37
C GLY A 64 -1.03 -5.81 2.26
N GLU A 65 -0.82 -6.31 3.48
CA GLU A 65 0.21 -5.82 4.39
C GLU A 65 1.62 -6.04 3.83
N GLU A 66 1.87 -7.17 3.17
CA GLU A 66 3.16 -7.45 2.53
C GLU A 66 3.42 -6.50 1.34
N HIS A 67 2.43 -6.28 0.48
CA HIS A 67 2.53 -5.33 -0.63
C HIS A 67 2.85 -3.91 -0.13
N LEU A 68 2.12 -3.45 0.89
CA LEU A 68 2.37 -2.15 1.51
C LEU A 68 3.78 -2.05 2.11
N ARG A 69 4.29 -3.11 2.75
CA ARG A 69 5.67 -3.14 3.27
C ARG A 69 6.70 -3.04 2.15
N GLN A 70 6.50 -3.74 1.04
CA GLN A 70 7.41 -3.68 -0.10
C GLN A 70 7.42 -2.28 -0.74
N GLU A 71 6.25 -1.67 -0.92
CA GLU A 71 6.15 -0.30 -1.48
C GLU A 71 6.76 0.75 -0.56
N THR A 72 6.49 0.67 0.74
CA THR A 72 7.08 1.58 1.72
C THR A 72 8.60 1.49 1.76
N ALA A 73 9.17 0.28 1.73
CA ALA A 73 10.63 0.08 1.65
C ALA A 73 11.22 0.67 0.35
N ARG A 74 10.55 0.49 -0.79
CA ARG A 74 10.96 1.08 -2.08
C ARG A 74 10.95 2.61 -2.03
N LEU A 75 9.90 3.20 -1.47
CA LEU A 75 9.77 4.65 -1.35
C LEU A 75 10.82 5.22 -0.40
N GLN A 76 11.07 4.57 0.75
CA GLN A 76 12.13 4.96 1.68
C GLN A 76 13.50 4.97 1.03
N LYS A 77 13.84 3.92 0.26
CA LYS A 77 15.08 3.89 -0.51
C LYS A 77 15.16 5.06 -1.49
N ARG A 78 14.07 5.34 -2.22
CA ARG A 78 14.03 6.46 -3.17
C ARG A 78 14.20 7.82 -2.48
N ILE A 79 13.60 8.00 -1.30
CA ILE A 79 13.76 9.21 -0.50
C ILE A 79 15.23 9.37 -0.10
N ALA A 80 15.87 8.32 0.43
CA ALA A 80 17.28 8.36 0.82
C ALA A 80 18.20 8.69 -0.37
N ASP A 81 17.95 8.12 -1.55
CA ASP A 81 18.70 8.42 -2.77
C ASP A 81 18.53 9.91 -3.17
N LEU A 82 17.31 10.43 -3.11
CA LEU A 82 17.03 11.84 -3.43
C LEU A 82 17.66 12.79 -2.41
N GLU A 83 17.62 12.46 -1.12
CA GLU A 83 18.28 13.24 -0.07
C GLU A 83 19.81 13.26 -0.23
N ALA A 84 20.41 12.17 -0.68
CA ALA A 84 21.83 12.12 -0.99
C ALA A 84 22.18 13.05 -2.16
N VAL A 85 21.36 13.05 -3.21
CA VAL A 85 21.51 13.96 -4.35
C VAL A 85 21.35 15.42 -3.93
N VAL A 86 20.33 15.73 -3.14
CA VAL A 86 20.07 17.09 -2.66
C VAL A 86 21.23 17.59 -1.81
N ARG A 87 21.75 16.77 -0.89
CA ARG A 87 22.92 17.12 -0.05
C ARG A 87 24.18 17.43 -0.87
N GLY A 88 24.38 16.75 -2.00
CA GLY A 88 25.51 16.98 -2.90
C GLY A 88 25.27 18.09 -3.94
N SER A 89 24.07 18.69 -3.95
CA SER A 89 23.68 19.70 -4.92
C SER A 89 23.65 21.09 -4.29
N VAL A 90 23.97 22.10 -5.09
CA VAL A 90 23.79 23.52 -4.74
C VAL A 90 22.57 24.06 -5.46
N SER A 91 21.89 25.04 -4.86
CA SER A 91 20.76 25.67 -5.53
C SER A 91 21.25 26.42 -6.78
N LYS A 92 20.37 26.54 -7.79
CA LYS A 92 20.67 27.32 -9.00
C LYS A 92 20.97 28.79 -8.69
N VAL A 93 20.39 29.33 -7.61
CA VAL A 93 20.60 30.70 -7.16
C VAL A 93 22.02 30.85 -6.61
N GLU A 94 22.40 30.03 -5.62
CA GLU A 94 23.75 30.05 -5.03
C GLU A 94 24.84 29.79 -6.09
N ALA A 95 24.60 28.85 -7.01
CA ALA A 95 25.53 28.58 -8.09
C ALA A 95 25.71 29.78 -9.04
N GLU A 96 24.65 30.54 -9.31
CA GLU A 96 24.73 31.75 -10.13
C GLU A 96 25.42 32.90 -9.37
N GLU A 97 25.14 33.05 -8.08
CA GLU A 97 25.81 34.04 -7.22
C GLU A 97 27.32 33.81 -7.14
N GLU A 98 27.75 32.57 -6.88
CA GLU A 98 29.18 32.23 -6.82
C GLU A 98 29.86 32.37 -8.19
N ARG A 99 29.15 32.06 -9.29
CA ARG A 99 29.66 32.32 -10.65
C ARG A 99 29.89 33.81 -10.91
N ARG A 100 28.96 34.67 -10.51
CA ARG A 100 29.08 36.14 -10.65
C ARG A 100 30.22 36.67 -9.77
N LYS A 101 30.31 36.20 -8.53
CA LYS A 101 31.40 36.56 -7.60
C LYS A 101 32.77 36.16 -8.13
N ALA A 102 32.89 34.94 -8.69
CA ALA A 102 34.11 34.49 -9.34
C ALA A 102 34.47 35.36 -10.55
N ALA A 103 33.50 35.73 -11.39
CA ALA A 103 33.73 36.61 -12.53
C ALA A 103 34.22 38.01 -12.09
N VAL A 104 33.63 38.58 -11.05
CA VAL A 104 34.10 39.85 -10.46
C VAL A 104 35.52 39.71 -9.93
N GLY A 105 35.82 38.63 -9.18
CA GLY A 105 37.16 38.39 -8.66
C GLY A 105 38.21 38.21 -9.76
N MET A 106 37.88 37.50 -10.85
CA MET A 106 38.75 37.37 -12.01
C MET A 106 38.98 38.71 -12.71
N ARG A 107 37.92 39.51 -12.89
CA ARG A 107 37.98 40.84 -13.47
C ARG A 107 38.87 41.77 -12.65
N THR A 108 38.73 41.75 -11.32
CA THR A 108 39.59 42.54 -10.42
C THR A 108 41.04 42.13 -10.55
N ARG A 109 41.35 40.83 -10.54
CA ARG A 109 42.74 40.36 -10.73
C ARG A 109 43.30 40.76 -12.10
N ALA A 110 42.51 40.63 -13.16
CA ALA A 110 42.93 41.02 -14.51
C ALA A 110 43.15 42.54 -14.62
N GLY A 111 42.29 43.35 -13.99
CA GLY A 111 42.44 44.80 -13.92
C GLY A 111 43.73 45.22 -13.23
N LEU A 112 43.99 44.65 -12.05
CA LEU A 112 45.24 44.89 -11.29
C LEU A 112 46.50 44.50 -12.08
N LEU A 113 46.45 43.41 -12.85
CA LEU A 113 47.57 42.99 -13.71
C LEU A 113 47.78 43.89 -14.93
N ALA A 114 46.75 44.63 -15.33
CA ALA A 114 46.77 45.54 -16.48
C ALA A 114 47.02 47.01 -16.07
N GLU A 115 47.19 47.28 -14.77
CA GLU A 115 47.60 48.59 -14.26
C GLU A 115 49.05 48.92 -14.67
N GLY A 116 49.38 50.21 -14.68
CA GLY A 116 50.70 50.70 -15.05
C GLY A 116 51.80 50.32 -14.04
N PRO A 117 53.06 50.67 -14.31
CA PRO A 117 54.23 50.32 -13.48
C PRO A 117 54.09 50.68 -11.98
N ASP A 118 53.34 51.73 -11.66
CA ASP A 118 53.11 52.23 -10.30
C ASP A 118 51.71 51.87 -9.75
N GLY A 119 50.98 50.95 -10.40
CA GLY A 119 49.60 50.59 -10.04
C GLY A 119 48.56 51.62 -10.49
N GLU A 120 48.93 52.53 -11.40
CA GLU A 120 48.01 53.53 -11.92
C GLU A 120 47.01 52.90 -12.92
N PRO A 121 45.71 53.26 -12.86
CA PRO A 121 44.74 52.84 -13.85
C PRO A 121 45.17 53.26 -15.27
N TRP A 122 45.12 52.32 -16.20
CA TRP A 122 45.37 52.55 -17.62
C TRP A 122 44.10 52.17 -18.38
N GLY A 123 43.88 52.74 -19.58
CA GLY A 123 42.69 52.47 -20.40
C GLY A 123 42.37 50.98 -20.59
N LEU A 124 43.36 50.08 -20.52
CA LEU A 124 43.11 48.64 -20.50
C LEU A 124 42.52 48.15 -19.17
N SER A 125 43.08 48.52 -18.02
CA SER A 125 42.53 48.13 -16.72
C SER A 125 41.15 48.76 -16.48
N GLU A 126 40.94 50.01 -16.88
CA GLU A 126 39.63 50.66 -16.84
C GLU A 126 38.60 49.96 -17.73
N ALA A 127 38.98 49.59 -18.96
CA ALA A 127 38.10 48.83 -19.84
C ALA A 127 37.73 47.46 -19.24
N ILE A 128 38.67 46.79 -18.55
CA ILE A 128 38.41 45.54 -17.85
C ILE A 128 37.43 45.76 -16.70
N TYR A 129 37.60 46.80 -15.88
CA TYR A 129 36.67 47.11 -14.79
C TYR A 129 35.27 47.51 -15.27
N ALA A 130 35.16 48.08 -16.48
CA ALA A 130 33.89 48.47 -17.08
C ALA A 130 33.09 47.29 -17.67
N LEU A 131 33.67 46.09 -17.79
CA LEU A 131 32.96 44.94 -18.34
C LEU A 131 31.75 44.55 -17.46
N PRO A 132 30.56 44.33 -18.05
CA PRO A 132 29.39 43.93 -17.30
C PRO A 132 29.55 42.50 -16.73
N PRO A 133 28.89 42.17 -15.60
CA PRO A 133 28.88 40.82 -15.09
C PRO A 133 28.21 39.84 -16.08
N PRO A 134 28.58 38.55 -16.03
CA PRO A 134 27.98 37.55 -16.91
C PRO A 134 26.47 37.44 -16.70
N SER A 135 25.73 37.21 -17.78
CA SER A 135 24.28 37.00 -17.74
C SER A 135 23.89 35.73 -16.99
N ASN A 136 22.67 35.73 -16.45
CA ASN A 136 22.10 34.58 -15.75
C ASN A 136 21.97 33.40 -16.68
N ARG A 137 22.57 32.28 -16.29
CA ARG A 137 22.48 31.03 -17.02
C ARG A 137 21.33 30.17 -16.53
N TRP A 138 21.04 30.20 -15.22
CA TRP A 138 20.07 29.28 -14.61
C TRP A 138 18.86 29.96 -13.96
N THR A 139 18.94 31.26 -13.67
CA THR A 139 17.89 32.04 -12.97
C THR A 139 17.37 33.19 -13.83
N GLN A 140 16.90 32.88 -15.03
CA GLN A 140 16.28 33.90 -15.89
C GLN A 140 14.98 34.42 -15.23
N GLY A 141 14.89 35.74 -15.03
CA GLY A 141 13.66 36.42 -14.58
C GLY A 141 13.38 36.44 -13.07
N ILE A 142 14.30 35.98 -12.21
CA ILE A 142 14.05 35.88 -10.75
C ILE A 142 14.79 36.96 -9.94
N LEU A 143 15.78 37.64 -10.55
CA LEU A 143 16.62 38.65 -9.88
C LEU A 143 16.63 39.98 -10.65
N THR A 144 15.45 40.57 -10.82
CA THR A 144 15.29 41.99 -11.22
C THR A 144 14.76 42.79 -10.06
#